data_AF-A0A4Y2HZM5-F1
#
_entry.id   AF-A0A4Y2HZM5-F1
#
_cell.length_a   1.000
_cell.length_b   1.000
_cell.length_c   1.000
_cell.angle_alpha   90.00
_cell.angle_beta   90.00
_cell.angle_gamma   90.00
#
_symmetry.space_group_name_H-M   'P 1'
#
loop_
_entity.id
_entity.type
_entity.pdbx_description
1 polymer ?
#
loop_
_entity_poly.entity_id
_entity_poly.type
_entity_poly.pdbx_seq_one_letter_code
_entity_poly.pdbx_strand_id
1 'polypeptide(L)'
;MGNEREDQLAKDAKQHGQPYSLTELPKPYIKRLLRKTMLEEWQTLWKNGDTGRKIYNIMPSVSIRPTNWIREDIIFISQLRPFPAYLKRFHLSDSDYCSCSGIGTALHYGTECIFTMSLHMRKPVPNF
;
A
#
# COMPACT_ATOMS: atom_id res chain seq x y z
N MET A 1 43.18 15.81 -2.07
CA MET A 1 42.35 16.94 -2.55
C MET A 1 41.16 16.98 -1.61
N GLY A 2 41.21 17.90 -0.65
CA GLY A 2 40.55 17.77 0.65
C GLY A 2 39.11 18.30 0.68
N ASN A 3 38.36 17.70 1.57
CA ASN A 3 37.07 18.00 2.19
C ASN A 3 36.82 19.47 2.64
N GLU A 4 37.63 20.43 2.20
CA GLU A 4 37.50 21.86 2.54
C GLU A 4 36.17 22.46 2.06
N ARG A 5 35.61 22.00 0.93
CA ARG A 5 34.29 22.44 0.47
C ARG A 5 33.15 21.93 1.34
N GLU A 6 33.23 20.69 1.83
CA GLU A 6 32.21 20.12 2.71
C GLU A 6 32.24 20.80 4.08
N ASP A 7 33.43 21.08 4.60
CA ASP A 7 33.62 21.81 5.85
C ASP A 7 33.14 23.27 5.74
N GLN A 8 33.35 23.92 4.59
CA GLN A 8 32.84 25.26 4.36
C GLN A 8 31.31 25.29 4.26
N LEU A 9 30.71 24.32 3.58
CA LEU A 9 29.25 24.16 3.52
C LEU A 9 28.64 23.88 4.91
N ALA A 10 29.32 23.09 5.75
CA ALA A 10 28.88 22.83 7.12
C ALA A 10 28.96 24.07 8.02
N LYS A 11 29.96 24.94 7.81
CA LYS A 11 30.11 26.23 8.51
C LYS A 11 29.06 27.24 8.06
N ASP A 12 28.82 27.35 6.76
CA ASP A 12 27.79 28.22 6.19
C ASP A 12 26.38 27.78 6.64
N ALA A 13 26.11 26.47 6.71
CA ALA A 13 24.86 25.94 7.25
C ALA A 13 24.67 26.23 8.75
N LYS A 14 25.74 26.35 9.53
CA LYS A 14 25.68 26.79 10.93
C LYS A 14 25.41 28.29 11.09
N GLN A 15 25.94 29.13 10.19
CA GLN A 15 25.77 30.59 10.26
C GLN A 15 24.49 31.10 9.59
N HIS A 16 24.05 30.45 8.52
CA HIS A 16 22.89 30.83 7.70
C HIS A 16 21.74 29.84 7.75
N GLY A 17 21.86 28.75 8.52
CA GLY A 17 20.76 27.85 8.79
C GLY A 17 19.70 28.60 9.57
N GLN A 18 18.75 29.22 8.86
CA GLN A 18 17.49 29.59 9.47
C GLN A 18 16.99 28.33 10.17
N PRO A 19 16.71 28.38 11.48
CA PRO A 19 15.95 27.31 12.08
C PRO A 19 14.65 27.32 11.31
N TYR A 20 14.43 26.30 10.46
CA TYR A 20 13.08 26.01 10.01
C TYR A 20 12.26 25.93 11.30
N SER A 21 11.48 26.97 11.55
CA SER A 21 10.72 27.15 12.77
C SER A 21 9.52 26.20 12.73
N LEU A 22 9.82 24.91 12.77
CA LEU A 22 8.89 23.84 13.07
C LEU A 22 8.58 23.79 14.58
N THR A 23 9.13 24.71 15.38
CA THR A 23 9.13 24.68 16.84
C THR A 23 7.95 25.36 17.54
N GLU A 24 6.98 25.97 16.84
CA GLU A 24 5.85 26.64 17.51
C GLU A 24 4.49 25.94 17.33
N LEU A 25 4.41 24.90 16.50
CA LEU A 25 3.14 24.21 16.28
C LEU A 25 2.94 23.10 17.34
N PRO A 26 1.77 23.05 18.00
CA PRO A 26 1.45 21.96 18.91
C PRO A 26 1.64 20.60 18.23
N LYS A 27 2.29 19.64 18.91
CA LYS A 27 2.51 18.28 18.39
C LYS A 27 1.25 17.61 17.78
N PRO A 28 0.04 17.76 18.35
CA PRO A 28 -1.18 17.24 17.75
C PRO A 28 -1.47 17.83 16.36
N TYR A 29 -1.18 19.11 16.17
CA TYR A 29 -1.37 19.81 14.90
C TYR A 29 -0.40 19.29 13.83
N ILE A 30 0.89 19.18 14.17
CA ILE A 30 1.90 18.62 13.26
C ILE A 30 1.53 17.18 12.87
N LYS A 31 1.13 16.36 13.83
CA LYS A 31 0.70 14.97 13.56
C LYS A 31 -0.53 14.90 12.66
N ARG A 32 -1.49 15.82 12.80
CA ARG A 32 -2.67 15.91 11.94
C ARG A 32 -2.29 16.33 10.52
N LEU A 33 -1.41 17.34 10.40
CA LEU A 33 -0.92 17.83 9.11
C LEU A 33 -0.18 16.72 8.36
N LEU A 34 0.80 16.07 8.98
CA LEU A 34 1.56 14.97 8.38
C LEU A 34 0.63 13.83 7.92
N ARG A 35 -0.32 13.42 8.76
CA ARG A 35 -1.30 12.38 8.38
C ARG A 35 -2.15 12.76 7.18
N LYS A 36 -2.60 14.02 7.13
CA LYS A 36 -3.40 14.53 6.01
C LYS A 36 -2.59 14.53 4.72
N THR A 37 -1.41 15.15 4.73
CA THR A 37 -0.53 15.24 3.56
C THR A 37 -0.11 13.85 3.05
N MET A 38 0.30 12.96 3.96
CA MET A 38 0.64 11.58 3.62
C MET A 38 -0.52 10.84 2.94
N LEU A 39 -1.75 11.00 3.44
CA LEU A 39 -2.93 10.38 2.83
C LEU A 39 -3.26 10.94 1.45
N GLU A 40 -3.13 12.25 1.26
CA GLU A 40 -3.39 12.91 -0.03
C GLU A 40 -2.38 12.49 -1.09
N GLU A 41 -1.09 12.46 -0.74
CA GLU A 41 -0.02 11.97 -1.61
C GLU A 41 -0.22 10.49 -1.93
N TRP A 42 -0.51 9.66 -0.92
CA TRP A 42 -0.72 8.24 -1.14
C TRP A 42 -1.96 7.98 -2.01
N GLN A 43 -3.06 8.71 -1.80
CA GLN A 43 -4.25 8.63 -2.64
C GLN A 43 -3.95 9.02 -4.09
N THR A 44 -3.10 10.04 -4.28
CA THR A 44 -2.69 10.49 -5.62
C THR A 44 -1.86 9.44 -6.33
N LEU A 45 -0.88 8.86 -5.64
CA LEU A 45 -0.09 7.73 -6.16
C LEU A 45 -0.97 6.52 -6.46
N TRP A 46 -1.95 6.23 -5.61
CA TRP A 46 -2.88 5.12 -5.80
C TRP A 46 -3.79 5.31 -7.02
N LYS A 47 -4.29 6.53 -7.21
CA LYS A 47 -5.13 6.88 -8.36
C LYS A 47 -4.38 6.85 -9.68
N ASN A 48 -3.12 7.28 -9.68
CA ASN A 48 -2.32 7.45 -10.90
C ASN A 48 -1.40 6.27 -11.21
N GLY A 49 -1.13 5.40 -10.24
CA GLY A 49 -0.24 4.25 -10.41
C GLY A 49 -0.89 3.10 -11.19
N ASP A 50 -0.05 2.35 -11.91
CA ASP A 50 -0.48 1.18 -12.70
C ASP A 50 -0.37 -0.15 -11.93
N THR A 51 0.35 -0.16 -10.81
CA THR A 51 0.47 -1.37 -9.98
C THR A 51 -0.80 -1.58 -9.17
N GLY A 52 -1.33 -2.81 -9.16
CA GLY A 52 -2.48 -3.15 -8.34
C GLY A 52 -3.81 -2.58 -8.83
N ARG A 53 -3.95 -2.22 -10.12
CA ARG A 53 -5.19 -1.63 -10.67
C ARG A 53 -6.46 -2.44 -10.43
N LYS A 54 -6.35 -3.77 -10.45
CA LYS A 54 -7.48 -4.64 -10.13
C LYS A 54 -7.93 -4.46 -8.67
N ILE A 55 -7.00 -4.20 -7.74
CA ILE A 55 -7.32 -3.88 -6.33
C ILE A 55 -7.89 -2.46 -6.23
N TYR A 56 -7.38 -1.49 -7.00
CA TYR A 56 -7.94 -0.13 -7.05
C TYR A 56 -9.44 -0.11 -7.40
N ASN A 57 -9.87 -0.97 -8.32
CA ASN A 57 -11.29 -1.09 -8.69
C ASN A 57 -12.19 -1.58 -7.53
N ILE A 58 -11.61 -2.28 -6.55
CA ILE A 58 -12.28 -2.77 -5.35
C ILE A 58 -12.17 -1.74 -4.22
N MET A 59 -10.98 -1.15 -4.05
CA MET A 59 -10.64 -0.17 -3.02
C MET A 59 -10.02 1.08 -3.68
N PRO A 60 -10.84 2.02 -4.18
CA PRO A 60 -10.32 3.20 -4.86
C PRO A 60 -9.75 4.24 -3.88
N SER A 61 -10.12 4.15 -2.60
CA SER A 61 -9.69 5.09 -1.57
C SER A 61 -8.71 4.45 -0.57
N VAL A 62 -7.65 5.17 -0.23
CA VAL A 62 -6.74 4.82 0.86
C VAL A 62 -7.31 5.32 2.18
N SER A 63 -7.15 4.54 3.25
CA SER A 63 -7.65 4.88 4.58
C SER A 63 -6.71 4.35 5.65
N ILE A 64 -6.49 5.16 6.70
CA ILE A 64 -5.80 4.71 7.92
C ILE A 64 -6.77 3.95 8.83
N ARG A 65 -8.07 4.24 8.74
CA ARG A 65 -9.08 3.51 9.49
C ARG A 65 -9.23 2.13 8.84
N PRO A 66 -9.14 1.04 9.62
CA PRO A 66 -9.49 -0.27 9.10
C PRO A 66 -10.95 -0.20 8.66
N THR A 67 -11.20 -0.35 7.37
CA THR A 67 -12.54 -0.62 6.87
C THR A 67 -12.98 -1.99 7.40
N ASN A 68 -14.29 -2.27 7.43
CA ASN A 68 -14.85 -3.57 7.86
C ASN A 68 -14.52 -4.71 6.87
N TRP A 69 -13.27 -4.81 6.41
CA TRP A 69 -12.77 -5.91 5.62
C TRP A 69 -12.92 -7.20 6.42
N ILE A 70 -13.48 -8.22 5.77
CA ILE A 70 -13.61 -9.53 6.40
C ILE A 70 -12.19 -10.13 6.44
N ARG A 71 -11.91 -10.98 7.44
CA ARG A 71 -10.57 -11.58 7.68
C ARG A 71 -9.97 -12.20 6.41
N GLU A 72 -10.82 -12.72 5.53
CA GLU A 72 -10.49 -13.34 4.27
C GLU A 72 -9.89 -12.36 3.26
N ASP A 73 -10.37 -11.11 3.19
CA ASP A 73 -9.85 -10.07 2.29
C ASP A 73 -8.39 -9.74 2.63
N ILE A 74 -8.07 -9.64 3.92
CA ILE A 74 -6.71 -9.41 4.43
C ILE A 74 -5.81 -10.60 4.08
N ILE A 75 -6.30 -11.84 4.23
CA ILE A 75 -5.55 -13.05 3.88
C ILE A 75 -5.26 -13.11 2.37
N PHE A 76 -6.22 -12.71 1.54
CA PHE A 76 -6.02 -12.63 0.08
C PHE A 76 -4.98 -11.58 -0.30
N ILE A 77 -5.10 -10.35 0.21
CA ILE A 77 -4.19 -9.24 -0.12
C ILE A 77 -2.76 -9.52 0.37
N SER A 78 -2.63 -10.10 1.56
CA SER A 78 -1.33 -10.44 2.15
C SER A 78 -0.66 -11.65 1.49
N GLN A 79 -1.33 -12.34 0.54
CA GLN A 79 -0.83 -13.55 -0.13
C GLN A 79 -0.36 -14.63 0.85
N LEU A 80 -0.85 -14.63 2.10
CA LEU A 80 -0.41 -15.58 3.13
C LEU A 80 -0.84 -17.02 2.84
N ARG A 81 -1.76 -17.20 1.88
CA ARG A 81 -2.22 -18.51 1.43
C ARG A 81 -1.33 -18.99 0.27
N PRO A 82 -0.93 -20.27 0.24
CA PRO A 82 -0.11 -20.82 -0.84
C PRO A 82 -0.95 -20.96 -2.12
N PHE A 83 -1.09 -19.86 -2.86
CA PHE A 83 -1.80 -19.82 -4.14
C PHE A 83 -0.98 -20.53 -5.22
N PRO A 84 -1.59 -21.28 -6.17
CA PRO A 84 -0.87 -21.98 -7.24
C PRO A 84 0.12 -21.10 -8.00
N ALA A 85 -0.26 -19.87 -8.34
CA ALA A 85 0.63 -18.92 -9.02
C ALA A 85 1.84 -18.51 -8.16
N TYR A 86 1.66 -18.40 -6.84
CA TYR A 86 2.75 -18.15 -5.90
C TYR A 86 3.68 -19.36 -5.81
N LEU A 87 3.12 -20.56 -5.65
CA LEU A 87 3.90 -21.80 -5.57
C LEU A 87 4.73 -22.02 -6.85
N LYS A 88 4.15 -21.77 -8.03
CA LYS A 88 4.88 -21.87 -9.31
C LYS A 88 6.03 -20.87 -9.41
N ARG A 89 5.84 -19.64 -8.94
CA ARG A 89 6.90 -18.61 -8.93
C ARG A 89 8.12 -19.03 -8.11
N PHE A 90 7.92 -19.81 -7.05
CA PHE A 90 8.99 -20.33 -6.19
C PHE A 90 9.40 -21.77 -6.54
N HIS A 91 8.97 -22.29 -7.70
CA HIS A 91 9.29 -23.65 -8.15
C HIS A 91 8.86 -24.75 -7.16
N LEU A 92 7.81 -24.48 -6.36
CA LEU A 92 7.19 -25.44 -5.45
C LEU A 92 6.01 -26.20 -6.09
N SER A 93 5.59 -25.80 -7.29
CA SER A 93 4.53 -26.41 -8.09
C SER A 93 4.82 -26.22 -9.57
N ASP A 94 4.45 -27.17 -10.40
CA ASP A 94 4.59 -27.08 -11.86
C ASP A 94 3.46 -26.28 -12.52
N SER A 95 2.32 -26.14 -11.83
CA SER A 95 1.11 -25.49 -12.33
C SER A 95 0.72 -24.28 -11.48
N ASP A 96 0.33 -23.21 -12.18
CA ASP A 96 -0.26 -21.99 -11.65
C ASP A 96 -1.78 -21.97 -11.81
N TYR A 97 -2.37 -23.03 -12.36
CA TYR A 97 -3.81 -23.10 -12.59
C TYR A 97 -4.59 -23.44 -11.32
N CYS A 98 -5.74 -22.80 -11.17
CA CYS A 98 -6.80 -23.20 -10.26
C CYS A 98 -7.56 -24.40 -10.82
N SER A 99 -8.22 -25.17 -9.97
CA SER A 99 -9.11 -26.27 -10.37
C SER A 99 -10.26 -25.83 -11.29
N CYS A 100 -10.61 -24.53 -11.34
CA CYS A 100 -11.57 -23.99 -12.29
C CYS A 100 -10.92 -23.46 -13.58
N SER A 101 -9.69 -23.87 -13.87
CA SER A 101 -8.93 -23.54 -15.08
C SER A 101 -8.52 -22.07 -15.23
N GLY A 102 -8.75 -21.22 -14.23
CA GLY A 102 -8.18 -19.87 -14.18
C GLY A 102 -6.75 -19.87 -13.61
N ILE A 103 -6.03 -18.75 -13.71
CA ILE A 103 -4.73 -18.61 -13.04
C ILE A 103 -4.98 -18.45 -11.53
N GLY A 104 -4.49 -19.38 -10.74
CA GLY A 104 -4.63 -19.45 -9.28
C GLY A 104 -3.82 -18.38 -8.55
N THR A 105 -4.10 -17.10 -8.84
CA THR A 105 -3.62 -15.95 -8.08
C THR A 105 -4.56 -15.65 -6.91
N ALA A 106 -4.08 -14.93 -5.89
CA ALA A 106 -4.94 -14.45 -4.80
C ALA A 106 -6.18 -13.71 -5.31
N LEU A 107 -5.99 -12.87 -6.33
CA LEU A 107 -7.08 -12.11 -6.92
C LEU A 107 -8.11 -12.99 -7.61
N HIS A 108 -7.69 -13.99 -8.37
CA HIS A 108 -8.60 -14.92 -9.03
C HIS A 108 -9.55 -15.57 -8.01
N TYR A 109 -9.02 -16.06 -6.89
CA TYR A 109 -9.85 -16.60 -5.81
C TYR A 109 -10.70 -15.54 -5.10
N GLY A 110 -10.23 -14.30 -5.03
CA GLY A 110 -10.97 -13.19 -4.44
C GLY A 110 -12.08 -12.59 -5.32
N THR A 111 -12.09 -12.81 -6.64
CA THR A 111 -13.05 -12.12 -7.52
C THR A 111 -13.67 -12.95 -8.64
N GLU A 112 -13.08 -14.09 -9.02
CA GLU A 112 -13.42 -14.79 -10.26
C GLU A 112 -13.71 -16.28 -10.05
N CYS A 113 -13.05 -16.93 -9.10
CA CYS A 113 -13.12 -18.38 -8.93
C CYS A 113 -14.50 -18.83 -8.46
N ILE A 114 -15.10 -19.77 -9.19
CA ILE A 114 -16.42 -20.34 -8.89
C ILE A 114 -16.45 -21.09 -7.55
N PHE A 115 -15.31 -21.59 -7.07
CA PHE A 115 -15.23 -22.35 -5.83
C PHE A 115 -15.13 -21.46 -4.58
N THR A 116 -14.87 -20.17 -4.75
CA THR A 116 -14.74 -19.21 -3.64
C THR A 116 -15.73 -18.06 -3.74
N MET A 117 -16.85 -18.23 -4.46
CA MET A 117 -17.86 -17.18 -4.64
C MET A 117 -18.40 -16.59 -3.33
N SER A 118 -18.52 -17.40 -2.26
CA SER A 118 -18.94 -16.93 -0.94
C SER A 118 -17.92 -16.02 -0.26
N LEU A 119 -16.66 -16.08 -0.69
CA LEU A 119 -15.52 -15.33 -0.17
C LEU A 119 -15.04 -14.25 -1.13
N HIS A 120 -15.79 -13.99 -2.21
CA HIS A 120 -15.40 -12.94 -3.15
C HIS A 120 -15.42 -11.59 -2.46
N MET A 121 -14.33 -10.85 -2.64
CA MET A 121 -14.17 -9.49 -2.18
C MET A 121 -15.32 -8.65 -2.75
N ARG A 122 -16.13 -8.09 -1.85
CA ARG A 122 -17.17 -7.13 -2.22
C ARG A 122 -16.64 -5.73 -1.96
N LYS A 123 -17.18 -4.74 -2.67
CA LYS A 123 -16.87 -3.34 -2.36
C LYS A 123 -17.21 -3.09 -0.89
N PRO A 124 -16.29 -2.51 -0.10
CA PRO A 124 -16.60 -2.18 1.27
C PRO A 124 -17.77 -1.21 1.30
N VAL A 125 -18.72 -1.44 2.21
CA VAL A 125 -19.80 -0.48 2.45
C VAL A 125 -19.15 0.82 2.93
N PRO A 126 -19.49 1.98 2.35
CA PRO A 126 -19.00 3.26 2.86
C PRO A 126 -19.36 3.37 4.35
N ASN A 127 -18.35 3.55 5.20
CA ASN A 127 -18.59 3.94 6.57
C ASN A 127 -19.09 5.40 6.53
N PHE A 128 -20.40 5.60 6.70
CA PHE A 128 -21.01 6.93 6.88
C PHE A 128 -20.59 7.56 8.21
#